data_AF-G9ZEV2-F1
#
_entry.id   AF-G9ZEV2-F1
#
_cell.length_a   1.000
_cell.length_b   1.000
_cell.length_c   1.000
_cell.angle_alpha   90.00
_cell.angle_beta   90.00
_cell.angle_gamma   90.00
#
_symmetry.space_group_name_H-M   'P 1'
#
loop_
_entity.id
_entity.type
_entity.pdbx_description
1 polymer ?
#
loop_
_entity_poly.entity_id
_entity_poly.type
_entity_poly.pdbx_seq_one_letter_code
_entity_poly.pdbx_strand_id
1 'polypeptide(L)'
;MRDLLGDDAAFTGFRENKIRGVLWSEGWVAFASFQGSELFVLDLAPAANGTVGQVFAWYHGMDLAADDAVLADSFTAFSAALLQRLQAPDVTVDDEGTVWRDDDWY
;
A
#
# COMPACT_ATOMS: atom_id res chain seq x y z
N MET A 1 -12.22 36.50 -2.72
CA MET A 1 -12.14 35.03 -2.86
C MET A 1 -11.63 34.65 -4.25
N ARG A 2 -12.18 35.21 -5.34
CA ARG A 2 -11.59 35.09 -6.70
C ARG A 2 -10.18 35.70 -6.81
N ASP A 3 -9.90 36.82 -6.14
CA ASP A 3 -8.54 37.40 -6.11
C ASP A 3 -7.57 36.66 -5.17
N LEU A 4 -8.04 35.67 -4.40
CA LEU A 4 -7.21 34.91 -3.46
C LEU A 4 -6.65 33.62 -4.11
N LEU A 5 -7.30 33.15 -5.17
CA LEU A 5 -7.01 31.92 -5.92
C LEU A 5 -6.83 32.30 -7.40
N GLY A 6 -5.93 33.26 -7.66
CA GLY A 6 -5.79 33.90 -8.97
C GLY A 6 -5.66 32.87 -10.10
N ASP A 7 -6.29 33.15 -11.25
CA ASP A 7 -6.46 32.24 -12.41
C ASP A 7 -5.64 30.94 -12.31
N ASP A 8 -6.18 30.00 -11.54
CA ASP A 8 -5.54 28.72 -11.29
C ASP A 8 -5.38 28.05 -12.65
N ALA A 9 -4.14 28.02 -13.15
CA ALA A 9 -3.79 27.22 -14.30
C ALA A 9 -4.34 25.81 -14.03
N ALA A 10 -5.21 25.33 -14.93
CA ALA A 10 -5.85 24.02 -14.77
C ALA A 10 -4.75 22.99 -14.49
N PHE A 11 -4.74 22.43 -13.28
CA PHE A 11 -3.73 21.46 -12.88
C PHE A 11 -3.87 20.23 -13.79
N THR A 12 -2.94 20.08 -14.72
CA THR A 12 -2.89 18.95 -15.68
C THR A 12 -2.02 17.79 -15.16
N GLY A 13 -1.60 17.84 -13.89
CA GLY A 13 -0.46 17.08 -13.38
C GLY A 13 -0.77 15.73 -12.73
N PHE A 14 -2.04 15.39 -12.45
CA PHE A 14 -2.35 14.06 -11.92
C PHE A 14 -2.43 13.05 -13.06
N ARG A 15 -1.48 12.11 -13.07
CA ARG A 15 -1.52 10.96 -13.97
C ARG A 15 -1.72 9.71 -13.13
N GLU A 16 -2.90 9.13 -13.25
CA GLU A 16 -3.19 7.82 -12.69
C GLU A 16 -2.24 6.77 -13.29
N ASN A 17 -1.73 5.85 -12.46
CA ASN A 17 -0.79 4.81 -12.88
C ASN A 17 -1.35 3.41 -12.60
N LYS A 18 -0.88 2.76 -11.52
CA LYS A 18 -1.27 1.40 -11.13
C LYS A 18 -2.47 1.39 -10.18
N ILE A 19 -2.55 2.37 -9.28
CA ILE A 19 -3.60 2.50 -8.27
C ILE A 19 -4.54 3.64 -8.70
N ARG A 20 -5.84 3.49 -8.43
CA ARG A 20 -6.82 4.53 -8.77
C ARG A 20 -6.64 5.80 -7.95
N GLY A 21 -6.78 6.95 -8.60
CA GLY A 21 -6.67 8.29 -7.99
C GLY A 21 -7.87 8.70 -7.13
N VAL A 22 -8.29 7.86 -6.20
CA VAL A 22 -9.47 8.06 -5.33
C VAL A 22 -9.09 7.89 -3.87
N LEU A 23 -9.88 8.49 -2.97
CA LEU A 23 -9.69 8.26 -1.52
C LEU A 23 -9.95 6.80 -1.13
N TRP A 24 -10.96 6.19 -1.76
CA TRP A 24 -11.33 4.78 -1.56
C TRP A 24 -12.07 4.24 -2.79
N SER A 25 -11.99 2.92 -3.01
CA SER A 25 -12.68 2.20 -4.08
C SER A 25 -13.41 0.99 -3.50
N GLU A 26 -14.60 0.66 -4.01
CA GLU A 26 -15.33 -0.55 -3.60
C GLU A 26 -14.55 -1.84 -3.92
N GLY A 27 -13.68 -1.80 -4.93
CA GLY A 27 -12.80 -2.91 -5.28
C GLY A 27 -11.55 -3.03 -4.40
N TRP A 28 -11.37 -2.18 -3.39
CA TRP A 28 -10.25 -2.25 -2.46
C TRP A 28 -10.65 -3.03 -1.21
N VAL A 29 -9.97 -4.16 -0.99
CA VAL A 29 -10.22 -5.04 0.17
C VAL A 29 -9.05 -4.91 1.14
N ALA A 30 -9.25 -4.16 2.22
CA ALA A 30 -8.27 -4.13 3.32
C ALA A 30 -8.22 -5.49 4.01
N PHE A 31 -7.02 -6.03 4.23
CA PHE A 31 -6.82 -7.34 4.85
C PHE A 31 -5.90 -7.32 6.08
N ALA A 32 -5.14 -6.24 6.28
CA ALA A 32 -4.37 -6.01 7.50
C ALA A 32 -4.26 -4.50 7.76
N SER A 33 -4.02 -4.14 9.02
CA SER A 33 -3.86 -2.75 9.42
C SER A 33 -2.82 -2.61 10.53
N PHE A 34 -2.05 -1.53 10.51
CA PHE A 34 -1.23 -1.14 11.66
C PHE A 34 -1.89 0.03 12.40
N GLN A 35 -2.44 -0.26 13.58
CA GLN A 35 -3.11 0.72 14.47
C GLN A 35 -4.11 1.67 13.78
N GLY A 36 -4.67 1.28 12.64
CA GLY A 36 -5.60 2.08 11.84
C GLY A 36 -5.01 3.22 11.02
N SER A 37 -3.68 3.42 11.01
CA SER A 37 -3.03 4.48 10.22
C SER A 37 -2.61 4.04 8.82
N GLU A 38 -2.28 2.76 8.67
CA GLU A 38 -1.88 2.13 7.42
C GLU A 38 -2.70 0.86 7.21
N LEU A 39 -3.18 0.68 5.98
CA LEU A 39 -3.96 -0.48 5.56
C LEU A 39 -3.21 -1.22 4.46
N PHE A 40 -3.01 -2.52 4.62
CA PHE A 40 -2.67 -3.37 3.47
C PHE A 40 -3.93 -3.69 2.70
N VAL A 41 -3.91 -3.39 1.41
CA VAL A 41 -5.07 -3.47 0.52
C VAL A 41 -4.79 -4.44 -0.61
N LEU A 42 -5.74 -5.35 -0.83
CA LEU A 42 -5.86 -6.14 -2.06
C LEU A 42 -6.70 -5.35 -3.07
N ASP A 43 -6.10 -4.99 -4.21
CA ASP A 43 -6.74 -4.17 -5.22
C ASP A 43 -7.42 -5.03 -6.30
N LEU A 44 -8.74 -5.12 -6.26
CA LEU A 44 -9.55 -5.82 -7.27
C LEU A 44 -10.05 -4.89 -8.38
N ALA A 45 -9.77 -3.59 -8.29
CA ALA A 45 -10.19 -2.59 -9.25
C ALA A 45 -9.04 -1.59 -9.52
N PRO A 46 -7.91 -2.06 -10.07
CA PRO A 46 -6.76 -1.21 -10.34
C PRO A 46 -7.04 -0.15 -11.41
N ALA A 47 -6.08 0.75 -11.57
CA ALA A 47 -6.03 1.69 -12.69
C ALA A 47 -5.40 1.04 -13.94
N ALA A 48 -5.24 1.83 -15.00
CA ALA A 48 -4.88 1.33 -16.34
C ALA A 48 -3.57 0.53 -16.41
N ASN A 49 -2.56 0.87 -15.60
CA ASN A 49 -1.27 0.18 -15.59
C ASN A 49 -1.14 -0.84 -14.45
N GLY A 50 -2.17 -1.03 -13.64
CA GLY A 50 -2.14 -1.95 -12.50
C GLY A 50 -2.55 -3.37 -12.87
N THR A 51 -2.35 -4.29 -11.93
CA THR A 51 -2.74 -5.70 -12.07
C THR A 51 -3.85 -6.04 -11.08
N VAL A 52 -4.91 -6.71 -11.53
CA VAL A 52 -5.99 -7.16 -10.63
C VAL A 52 -5.41 -8.13 -9.62
N GLY A 53 -5.60 -7.84 -8.33
CA GLY A 53 -5.05 -8.60 -7.21
C GLY A 53 -3.69 -8.10 -6.72
N GLN A 54 -3.16 -7.00 -7.25
CA GLN A 54 -1.98 -6.33 -6.70
C GLN A 54 -2.22 -5.90 -5.24
N VAL A 55 -1.14 -5.82 -4.47
CA VAL A 55 -1.16 -5.42 -3.06
C VAL A 55 -0.43 -4.11 -2.89
N PHE A 56 -1.01 -3.17 -2.15
CA PHE A 56 -0.38 -1.90 -1.78
C PHE A 56 -0.68 -1.54 -0.33
N ALA A 57 0.13 -0.64 0.22
CA ALA A 57 -0.13 -0.01 1.52
C ALA A 57 -0.83 1.33 1.30
N TRP A 58 -2.05 1.47 1.82
CA TRP A 58 -2.79 2.71 1.83
C TRP A 58 -2.52 3.48 3.12
N TYR A 59 -2.09 4.73 2.97
CA TYR A 59 -1.90 5.68 4.07
C TYR A 59 -2.13 7.12 3.58
N HIS A 60 -2.38 8.02 4.51
CA HIS A 60 -2.64 9.42 4.17
C HIS A 60 -1.45 10.08 3.48
N GLY A 61 -1.71 10.72 2.35
CA GLY A 61 -0.70 11.45 1.59
C GLY A 61 0.23 10.58 0.73
N MET A 62 -0.07 9.28 0.58
CA MET A 62 0.68 8.43 -0.35
C MET A 62 0.63 8.96 -1.79
N ASP A 63 1.72 8.78 -2.53
CA ASP A 63 1.75 9.04 -3.96
C ASP A 63 1.14 7.85 -4.72
N LEU A 64 -0.16 7.94 -5.05
CA LEU A 64 -0.89 6.90 -5.78
C LEU A 64 -0.37 6.67 -7.22
N ALA A 65 0.41 7.61 -7.77
CA ALA A 65 0.96 7.50 -9.11
C ALA A 65 2.33 6.81 -9.15
N ALA A 66 2.99 6.68 -8.00
CA ALA A 66 4.33 6.10 -7.90
C ALA A 66 4.33 4.61 -8.29
N ASP A 67 5.37 4.18 -9.01
CA ASP A 67 5.49 2.80 -9.48
C ASP A 67 5.71 1.80 -8.34
N ASP A 68 6.35 2.25 -7.26
CA ASP A 68 6.69 1.52 -6.05
C ASP A 68 5.59 1.59 -4.97
N ALA A 69 4.49 2.30 -5.23
CA ALA A 69 3.31 2.27 -4.36
C ALA A 69 2.69 0.86 -4.28
N VAL A 70 2.87 0.04 -5.32
CA VAL A 70 2.47 -1.37 -5.33
C VAL A 70 3.58 -2.22 -4.74
N LEU A 71 3.27 -2.94 -3.66
CA LEU A 71 4.21 -3.80 -2.93
C LEU A 71 4.39 -5.17 -3.59
N ALA A 72 3.36 -5.68 -4.27
CA ALA A 72 3.41 -6.95 -4.99
C ALA A 72 2.33 -7.02 -6.08
N ASP A 73 2.62 -7.71 -7.19
CA ASP A 73 1.68 -7.85 -8.31
C ASP A 73 0.52 -8.82 -8.04
N SER A 74 0.58 -9.58 -6.93
CA SER A 74 -0.50 -10.46 -6.50
C SER A 74 -0.45 -10.73 -5.00
N PHE A 75 -1.59 -11.12 -4.42
CA PHE A 75 -1.65 -11.60 -3.04
C PHE A 75 -0.74 -12.82 -2.81
N THR A 76 -0.61 -13.72 -3.78
CA THR A 76 0.28 -14.89 -3.69
C THR A 76 1.74 -14.46 -3.58
N ALA A 77 2.19 -13.52 -4.41
CA ALA A 77 3.55 -12.99 -4.37
C ALA A 77 3.83 -12.29 -3.02
N PHE A 78 2.88 -11.50 -2.54
CA PHE A 78 2.96 -10.86 -1.22
C PHE A 78 3.10 -11.90 -0.09
N SER A 79 2.21 -12.90 -0.04
CA SER A 79 2.23 -13.93 1.00
C SER A 79 3.50 -14.78 0.96
N ALA A 80 4.02 -15.10 -0.23
CA ALA A 80 5.27 -15.83 -0.37
C ALA A 80 6.46 -15.04 0.17
N ALA A 81 6.54 -13.75 -0.15
CA ALA A 81 7.60 -12.87 0.37
C ALA A 81 7.51 -12.69 1.89
N LEU A 82 6.29 -12.54 2.44
CA LEU A 82 6.05 -12.47 3.88
C LEU A 82 6.48 -13.76 4.58
N LEU A 83 6.07 -14.93 4.05
CA LEU A 83 6.45 -16.22 4.62
C LEU A 83 7.97 -16.40 4.63
N GLN A 84 8.65 -16.08 3.52
CA GLN A 84 10.10 -16.14 3.45
C GLN A 84 10.75 -15.26 4.53
N ARG A 85 10.21 -14.06 4.78
CA ARG A 85 10.72 -13.16 5.81
C ARG A 85 10.49 -13.68 7.22
N LEU A 86 9.34 -14.30 7.49
CA LEU A 86 9.02 -14.90 8.78
C LEU A 86 9.82 -16.17 9.08
N GLN A 87 10.38 -16.80 8.05
CA GLN A 87 11.26 -17.96 8.17
C GLN A 87 12.75 -17.58 8.26
N ALA A 88 13.06 -16.28 8.31
CA ALA A 88 14.42 -15.82 8.47
C ALA A 88 14.96 -16.20 9.87
N PRO A 89 16.24 -16.54 10.01
CA PRO A 89 16.80 -17.07 11.26
C PRO A 89 16.80 -16.06 12.43
N ASP A 90 16.70 -14.76 12.11
CA ASP A 90 16.57 -13.63 13.04
C ASP A 90 15.12 -13.40 13.52
N VAL A 91 14.17 -14.19 13.03
CA VAL A 91 12.76 -14.11 13.42
C VAL A 91 12.42 -15.28 14.33
N THR A 92 11.88 -14.98 15.51
CA THR A 92 11.37 -15.99 16.45
C THR A 92 9.89 -15.77 16.70
N VAL A 93 9.18 -16.84 17.06
CA VAL A 93 7.76 -16.79 17.41
C VAL A 93 7.62 -17.44 18.78
N ASP A 94 7.02 -16.73 19.73
CA ASP A 94 6.79 -17.27 21.07
C ASP A 94 5.52 -18.13 21.14
N ASP A 95 5.27 -18.71 22.31
CA ASP A 95 4.12 -19.60 22.56
C ASP A 95 2.75 -18.88 22.42
N GLU A 96 2.73 -17.55 22.48
CA GLU A 96 1.54 -16.73 22.27
C GLU A 96 1.32 -16.37 20.79
N GLY A 97 2.26 -16.74 19.91
CA GLY A 97 2.24 -16.40 18.49
C GLY A 97 2.76 -15.00 18.18
N THR A 98 3.43 -14.34 19.13
CA THR A 98 4.07 -13.04 18.92
C THR A 98 5.32 -13.24 18.08
N VAL A 99 5.44 -12.46 17.01
CA VAL A 99 6.62 -12.46 16.15
C VAL A 99 7.65 -11.47 16.70
N TRP A 100 8.82 -11.99 17.05
CA TRP A 100 9.97 -11.23 17.49
C TRP A 100 11.02 -11.21 16.38
N ARG A 101 11.79 -10.12 16.35
CA ARG A 101 12.97 -10.02 15.51
C ARG A 101 14.12 -9.55 16.37
N ASP A 102 15.27 -10.22 16.28
CA ASP A 102 16.49 -9.71 16.89
C ASP A 102 16.98 -8.53 16.05
N ASP A 103 16.49 -7.33 16.38
CA ASP A 103 16.98 -6.10 15.82
C ASP A 103 17.87 -5.40 16.86
N ASP A 104 19.18 -5.36 16.60
CA ASP A 104 20.22 -4.72 17.42
C ASP A 104 20.08 -3.18 17.53
N TRP A 105 18.86 -2.63 17.55
CA TRP A 105 18.61 -1.20 17.67
C TRP A 105 18.56 -0.78 19.15
N TYR A 106 19.74 -0.53 19.71
CA TYR A 106 20.02 0.52 20.70
C TYR A 106 21.10 1.47 20.17
#